data_AF-A0A507FRC9-F1
#
_entry.id   AF-A0A507FRC9-F1
#
_cell.length_a   1.000
_cell.length_b   1.000
_cell.length_c   1.000
_cell.angle_alpha   90.00
_cell.angle_beta   90.00
_cell.angle_gamma   90.00
#
_symmetry.space_group_name_H-M   'P 1'
#
loop_
_entity.id
_entity.type
_entity.pdbx_description
1 polymer ?
#
loop_
_entity_poly.entity_id
_entity_poly.type
_entity_poly.pdbx_seq_one_letter_code
_entity_poly.pdbx_strand_id
1 'polypeptide(L)'
;MLLDRTLISEMPSIQSLVAVSPDSNAAAAIQSDADKFFSSKSILLRRLLQYREPNEKHDLVLSNMALASQPNRIALQTLAELWELTAQNLVLIENSSVESASFIQRARQTILDLDADAHVFAPYASLSANMLHKYSYVVLQRGKRQNPAHLNPANKADSSEPESRTEIEPPTHFDTEPSRLILTPLKRTGHVILDGCMPSGFIERRIISKRHGKEMYRTARKSVWGDLVEVPVADEKKREEGTDDGESDDN
;
A
#
# COMPACT_ATOMS: atom_id res chain seq x y z
N MET A 1 -16.75 9.26 0.10
CA MET A 1 -16.25 8.89 1.43
C MET A 1 -14.74 9.01 1.37
N LEU A 2 -14.14 9.90 2.15
CA LEU A 2 -12.68 10.12 2.15
C LEU A 2 -11.95 9.19 3.14
N LEU A 3 -12.71 8.68 4.12
CA LEU A 3 -12.27 7.71 5.10
C LEU A 3 -13.04 6.41 4.85
N ASP A 4 -12.39 5.41 4.26
CA ASP A 4 -13.01 4.14 3.94
C ASP A 4 -13.10 3.24 5.19
N ARG A 5 -14.24 2.57 5.39
CA ARG A 5 -14.48 1.66 6.53
C ARG A 5 -13.43 0.56 6.62
N THR A 6 -13.01 0.01 5.49
CA THR A 6 -12.05 -1.09 5.42
C THR A 6 -10.68 -0.63 5.90
N LEU A 7 -10.21 0.50 5.38
CA LEU A 7 -8.94 1.10 5.79
C LEU A 7 -8.92 1.44 7.29
N ILE A 8 -10.00 2.04 7.81
CA ILE A 8 -10.09 2.41 9.22
C ILE A 8 -10.09 1.17 10.13
N SER A 9 -10.76 0.09 9.71
CA SER A 9 -10.86 -1.13 10.53
C SER A 9 -9.53 -1.86 10.73
N GLU A 10 -8.57 -1.64 9.85
CA GLU A 10 -7.22 -2.22 9.95
C GLU A 10 -6.26 -1.35 10.77
N MET A 11 -6.65 -0.10 11.08
CA MET A 11 -5.85 0.79 11.91
C MET A 11 -6.03 0.43 13.40
N PRO A 12 -5.02 0.66 14.26
CA PRO A 12 -5.20 0.59 15.70
C PRO A 12 -6.30 1.56 16.16
N SER A 13 -6.85 1.38 17.36
CA SER A 13 -7.93 2.23 17.87
C SER A 13 -7.56 3.72 17.80
N ILE A 14 -8.26 4.46 16.94
CA ILE A 14 -8.07 5.90 16.71
C ILE A 14 -8.92 6.65 17.75
N GLN A 15 -8.27 7.39 18.64
CA GLN A 15 -8.92 8.23 19.64
C GLN A 15 -8.92 9.71 19.26
N SER A 16 -7.94 10.12 18.46
CA SER A 16 -7.73 11.51 18.06
C SER A 16 -7.47 11.65 16.56
N LEU A 17 -8.13 12.63 15.94
CA LEU A 17 -8.03 12.90 14.51
C LEU A 17 -7.78 14.40 14.27
N VAL A 18 -6.75 14.70 13.48
CA VAL A 18 -6.59 16.01 12.83
C VAL A 18 -6.75 15.84 11.33
N ALA A 19 -7.56 16.67 10.70
CA ALA A 19 -7.59 16.73 9.24
C ALA A 19 -7.37 18.14 8.71
N VAL A 20 -6.62 18.23 7.61
CA VAL A 20 -6.35 19.47 6.87
C VAL A 20 -7.02 19.37 5.51
N SER A 21 -7.94 20.29 5.22
CA SER A 21 -8.63 20.37 3.93
C SER A 21 -8.88 21.84 3.57
N PRO A 22 -8.44 22.31 2.38
CA PRO A 22 -8.68 23.69 1.96
C PRO A 22 -10.14 23.93 1.53
N ASP A 23 -10.83 22.86 1.10
CA ASP A 23 -12.23 22.88 0.68
C ASP A 23 -13.16 22.64 1.88
N SER A 24 -14.13 23.54 2.06
CA SER A 24 -15.06 23.50 3.20
C SER A 24 -16.08 22.38 3.10
N ASN A 25 -16.48 21.98 1.88
CA ASN A 25 -17.43 20.89 1.69
C ASN A 25 -16.77 19.55 1.99
N ALA A 26 -15.52 19.37 1.55
CA ALA A 26 -14.70 18.22 1.87
C ALA A 26 -14.42 18.15 3.38
N ALA A 27 -14.14 19.28 4.04
CA ALA A 27 -14.00 19.32 5.50
C ALA A 27 -15.28 18.83 6.21
N ALA A 28 -16.46 19.29 5.77
CA ALA A 28 -17.74 18.83 6.33
C ALA A 28 -18.00 17.34 6.07
N ALA A 29 -17.61 16.82 4.90
CA ALA A 29 -17.71 15.40 4.59
C ALA A 29 -16.77 14.56 5.47
N ILE A 30 -15.53 15.02 5.70
CA ILE A 30 -14.58 14.39 6.62
C ILE A 30 -15.16 14.38 8.04
N GLN A 31 -15.77 15.49 8.50
CA GLN A 31 -16.44 15.52 9.82
C GLN A 31 -17.52 14.45 9.91
N SER A 32 -18.42 14.40 8.92
CA SER A 32 -19.53 13.44 8.89
C SER A 32 -19.04 12.00 8.88
N ASP A 33 -17.96 11.70 8.16
CA ASP A 33 -17.37 10.36 8.15
C ASP A 33 -16.70 10.07 9.50
N ALA A 34 -15.96 11.03 10.08
CA ALA A 34 -15.34 10.88 11.38
C ALA A 34 -16.35 10.60 12.49
N ASP A 35 -17.48 11.31 12.52
CA ASP A 35 -18.56 11.10 13.49
C ASP A 35 -19.19 9.70 13.41
N LYS A 36 -19.14 9.06 12.24
CA LYS A 36 -19.63 7.68 12.05
C LYS A 36 -18.64 6.62 12.53
N PHE A 37 -17.34 6.92 12.47
CA PHE A 37 -16.27 5.94 12.68
C PHE A 37 -15.59 6.03 14.03
N PHE A 38 -15.55 7.23 14.61
CA PHE A 38 -14.80 7.48 15.83
C PHE A 38 -15.77 7.88 16.94
N SER A 39 -15.74 7.14 18.05
CA SER A 39 -16.61 7.39 19.21
C SER A 39 -16.04 8.43 20.20
N SER A 40 -14.80 8.90 19.98
CA SER A 40 -14.07 9.81 20.88
C SER A 40 -14.05 11.27 20.39
N LYS A 41 -13.87 12.20 21.34
CA LYS A 41 -14.31 13.61 21.29
C LYS A 41 -13.36 14.63 20.63
N SER A 42 -12.15 14.25 20.22
CA SER A 42 -11.14 15.21 19.72
C SER A 42 -10.92 15.06 18.21
N ILE A 43 -11.91 15.51 17.43
CA ILE A 43 -11.77 15.69 15.98
C ILE A 43 -11.47 17.17 15.73
N LEU A 44 -10.30 17.46 15.16
CA LEU A 44 -9.87 18.81 14.85
C LEU A 44 -9.73 18.98 13.33
N LEU A 45 -10.66 19.71 12.73
CA LEU A 45 -10.60 20.07 11.32
C LEU A 45 -9.97 21.45 11.14
N ARG A 46 -8.96 21.54 10.29
CA ARG A 46 -8.22 22.77 10.02
C ARG A 46 -8.21 23.07 8.52
N ARG A 47 -8.39 24.35 8.18
CA ARG A 47 -8.23 24.82 6.79
C ARG A 47 -6.76 25.00 6.43
N LEU A 48 -5.97 25.48 7.38
CA LEU A 48 -4.53 25.69 7.26
C LEU A 48 -3.85 25.32 8.57
N LEU A 49 -2.64 24.75 8.48
CA LEU A 49 -1.73 24.60 9.61
C LEU A 49 -1.10 25.97 9.90
N GLN A 50 -1.83 26.88 10.54
CA GLN A 50 -1.29 28.19 10.91
C GLN A 50 -1.20 28.39 12.43
N TYR A 51 -1.32 27.33 13.22
CA TYR A 51 -1.26 27.45 14.66
C TYR A 51 -0.74 26.18 15.32
N ARG A 52 0.36 26.33 16.07
CA ARG A 52 1.02 25.27 16.83
C ARG A 52 0.39 25.22 18.22
N GLU A 53 -0.60 24.35 18.40
CA GLU A 53 -0.93 23.91 19.76
C GLU A 53 0.24 23.06 20.30
N PRO A 54 0.51 23.05 21.61
CA PRO A 54 1.70 22.41 22.14
C PRO A 54 1.61 20.88 22.02
N ASN A 55 2.51 20.30 21.23
CA ASN A 55 3.08 18.95 21.38
C ASN A 55 2.14 17.73 21.45
N GLU A 56 0.84 17.87 21.24
CA GLU A 56 -0.07 16.72 21.25
C GLU A 56 -0.04 16.03 19.89
N LYS A 57 0.39 14.76 19.89
CA LYS A 57 0.34 13.91 18.70
C LYS A 57 -1.05 13.28 18.60
N HIS A 58 -1.49 13.05 17.37
CA HIS A 58 -2.80 12.48 17.05
C HIS A 58 -2.68 11.11 16.41
N ASP A 59 -3.59 10.21 16.73
CA ASP A 59 -3.58 8.83 16.21
C ASP A 59 -3.74 8.82 14.69
N LEU A 60 -4.58 9.71 14.16
CA LEU A 60 -4.78 9.87 12.73
C LEU A 60 -4.58 11.34 12.33
N VAL A 61 -3.68 11.56 11.37
CA VAL A 61 -3.52 12.85 10.70
C VAL A 61 -3.89 12.68 9.23
N LEU A 62 -4.80 13.49 8.73
CA LEU A 62 -5.29 13.44 7.35
C LEU A 62 -4.95 14.76 6.64
N SER A 63 -4.32 14.67 5.47
CA SER A 63 -4.19 15.75 4.53
C SER A 63 -5.04 15.45 3.29
N ASN A 64 -6.01 16.31 3.01
CA ASN A 64 -6.92 16.17 1.89
C ASN A 64 -6.77 17.36 0.93
N MET A 65 -6.19 17.09 -0.25
CA MET A 65 -6.02 18.03 -1.36
C MET A 65 -5.32 19.34 -0.98
N ALA A 66 -4.40 19.28 -0.02
CA ALA A 66 -3.84 20.47 0.63
C ALA A 66 -2.39 20.77 0.26
N LEU A 67 -1.62 19.78 -0.21
CA LEU A 67 -0.17 19.86 -0.32
C LEU A 67 0.29 20.06 -1.76
N ALA A 68 -0.24 19.30 -2.71
CA ALA A 68 0.25 19.31 -4.09
C ALA A 68 0.01 20.64 -4.82
N SER A 69 -0.96 21.44 -4.38
CA SER A 69 -1.25 22.78 -4.93
C SER A 69 -0.33 23.88 -4.38
N GLN A 70 0.46 23.59 -3.35
CA GLN A 70 1.35 24.56 -2.73
C GLN A 70 2.74 24.58 -3.41
N PRO A 71 3.49 25.69 -3.28
CA PRO A 71 4.91 25.69 -3.66
C PRO A 71 5.67 24.57 -2.92
N ASN A 72 6.51 23.84 -3.65
CA ASN A 72 7.19 22.63 -3.14
C ASN A 72 7.86 22.82 -1.76
N ARG A 73 8.49 23.98 -1.53
CA ARG A 73 9.10 24.30 -0.22
C ARG A 73 8.09 24.31 0.92
N ILE A 74 6.93 24.94 0.71
CA ILE A 74 5.87 25.04 1.71
C ILE A 74 5.20 23.68 1.90
N ALA A 75 4.97 22.94 0.82
CA ALA A 75 4.39 21.60 0.87
C ALA A 75 5.25 20.63 1.70
N LEU A 76 6.57 20.63 1.50
CA LEU A 76 7.50 19.77 2.26
C LEU A 76 7.62 20.19 3.72
N GLN A 77 7.61 21.50 4.01
CA GLN A 77 7.56 21.99 5.39
C GLN A 77 6.27 21.52 6.09
N THR A 78 5.13 21.71 5.42
CA THR A 78 3.81 21.29 5.91
C THR A 78 3.74 19.77 6.11
N LEU A 79 4.32 18.99 5.19
CA LEU A 79 4.43 17.54 5.31
C LEU A 79 5.22 17.11 6.55
N ALA A 80 6.35 17.76 6.83
CA ALA A 80 7.13 17.50 8.04
C ALA A 80 6.35 17.84 9.30
N GLU A 81 5.63 18.98 9.30
CA GLU A 81 4.76 19.38 10.42
C GLU A 81 3.62 18.39 10.66
N LEU A 82 2.96 17.91 9.60
CA LEU A 82 1.94 16.87 9.67
C LEU A 82 2.50 15.57 10.26
N TRP A 83 3.72 15.18 9.86
CA TRP A 83 4.37 13.99 10.41
C TRP A 83 4.70 14.13 11.89
N GLU A 84 5.14 15.30 12.35
CA GLU A 84 5.39 15.56 13.76
C GLU A 84 4.13 15.50 14.63
N LEU A 85 2.97 15.88 14.06
CA LEU A 85 1.66 15.70 14.69
C LEU A 85 1.17 14.24 14.67
N THR A 86 1.82 13.35 13.91
CA THR A 86 1.37 11.98 13.73
C THR A 86 1.90 11.07 14.84
N ALA A 87 0.99 10.51 15.65
CA ALA A 87 1.30 9.47 16.62
C ALA A 87 1.35 8.09 15.95
N GLN A 88 0.34 7.76 15.14
CA GLN A 88 0.22 6.44 14.52
C GLN A 88 0.16 6.52 12.99
N ASN A 89 -0.85 7.16 12.40
CA ASN A 89 -1.10 7.11 10.96
C ASN A 89 -1.21 8.50 10.32
N LEU A 90 -0.51 8.69 9.20
CA LEU A 90 -0.63 9.85 8.32
C LEU A 90 -1.25 9.41 7.00
N VAL A 91 -2.37 10.03 6.62
CA VAL A 91 -3.06 9.80 5.35
C VAL A 91 -2.87 11.03 4.48
N LEU A 92 -2.34 10.85 3.28
CA LEU A 92 -2.22 11.90 2.27
C LEU A 92 -3.13 11.55 1.09
N ILE A 93 -4.01 12.48 0.72
CA ILE A 93 -4.93 12.34 -0.41
C ILE A 93 -4.77 13.58 -1.30
N GLU A 94 -4.51 13.36 -2.57
CA GLU A 94 -4.44 14.39 -3.61
C GLU A 94 -5.29 13.96 -4.82
N ASN A 95 -5.49 14.85 -5.80
CA ASN A 95 -6.20 14.48 -7.03
C ASN A 95 -5.40 13.46 -7.87
N SER A 96 -6.05 12.87 -8.88
CA SER A 96 -5.42 11.94 -9.82
C SER A 96 -4.54 12.60 -10.89
N SER A 97 -4.04 13.83 -10.68
CA SER A 97 -3.10 14.44 -11.62
C SER A 97 -1.72 13.78 -11.52
N VAL A 98 -0.96 13.83 -12.61
CA VAL A 98 0.43 13.34 -12.66
C VAL A 98 1.31 14.07 -11.64
N GLU A 99 1.10 15.37 -11.48
CA GLU A 99 1.85 16.22 -10.55
C GLU A 99 1.59 15.81 -9.10
N SER A 100 0.32 15.56 -8.76
CA SER A 100 -0.11 15.09 -7.45
C SER A 100 0.37 13.67 -7.16
N ALA A 101 0.30 12.77 -8.14
CA ALA A 101 0.84 11.42 -8.01
C ALA A 101 2.36 11.45 -7.74
N SER A 102 3.09 12.29 -8.48
CA SER A 102 4.52 12.52 -8.27
C SER A 102 4.80 13.14 -6.90
N PHE A 103 3.98 14.08 -6.45
CA PHE A 103 4.06 14.64 -5.11
C PHE A 103 3.87 13.56 -4.03
N ILE A 104 2.84 12.73 -4.13
CA ILE A 104 2.58 11.62 -3.18
C ILE A 104 3.78 10.66 -3.10
N GLN A 105 4.39 10.31 -4.24
CA GLN A 105 5.59 9.45 -4.25
C GLN A 105 6.79 10.12 -3.56
N ARG A 106 7.03 11.41 -3.82
CA ARG A 106 8.10 12.18 -3.17
C ARG A 106 7.85 12.37 -1.68
N ALA A 107 6.61 12.66 -1.29
CA ALA A 107 6.20 12.81 0.10
C ALA A 107 6.41 11.50 0.86
N ARG A 108 6.00 10.36 0.29
CA ARG A 108 6.28 9.02 0.83
C ARG A 108 7.77 8.84 1.08
N GLN A 109 8.61 9.05 0.06
CA GLN A 109 10.05 8.83 0.21
C GLN A 109 10.65 9.77 1.26
N THR A 110 10.23 11.04 1.28
CA THR A 110 10.70 12.03 2.26
C THR A 110 10.43 11.59 3.70
N ILE A 111 9.26 11.03 3.99
CA ILE A 111 8.95 10.52 5.33
C ILE A 111 9.76 9.27 5.68
N LEU A 112 9.92 8.35 4.72
CA LEU A 112 10.74 7.14 4.92
C LEU A 112 12.23 7.46 5.15
N ASP A 113 12.74 8.53 4.53
CA ASP A 113 14.10 9.01 4.75
C ASP A 113 14.25 9.76 6.08
N LEU A 114 13.19 10.44 6.53
CA LEU A 114 13.16 11.22 7.78
C LEU A 114 13.06 10.33 9.03
N ASP A 115 12.28 9.25 8.95
CA ASP A 115 11.98 8.38 10.09
C ASP A 115 12.15 6.92 9.67
N ALA A 116 13.24 6.29 10.14
CA ALA A 116 13.59 4.91 9.82
C ALA A 116 12.58 3.87 10.35
N ASP A 117 11.75 4.25 11.33
CA ASP A 117 10.67 3.41 11.83
C ASP A 117 9.35 3.65 11.07
N ALA A 118 9.29 4.62 10.15
CA ALA A 118 8.13 4.83 9.30
C ALA A 118 7.99 3.71 8.27
N HIS A 119 6.76 3.32 7.97
CA HIS A 119 6.48 2.38 6.91
C HIS A 119 5.20 2.72 6.17
N VAL A 120 5.11 2.26 4.92
CA VAL A 120 3.90 2.39 4.12
C VAL A 120 2.87 1.38 4.63
N PHE A 121 1.74 1.90 5.10
CA PHE A 121 0.59 1.11 5.54
C PHE A 121 -0.36 0.81 4.37
N ALA A 122 -0.60 1.80 3.50
CA ALA A 122 -1.38 1.68 2.27
C ALA A 122 -0.77 2.60 1.19
N PRO A 123 -0.89 2.30 -0.12
CA PRO A 123 -2.17 2.07 -0.78
C PRO A 123 -2.54 0.59 -0.84
N TYR A 124 -3.73 0.26 -0.36
CA TYR A 124 -4.31 -1.05 -0.59
C TYR A 124 -4.84 -1.08 -2.03
N ALA A 125 -4.56 -2.16 -2.75
CA ALA A 125 -5.19 -2.45 -4.03
C ALA A 125 -6.72 -2.66 -3.93
N SER A 126 -7.26 -2.77 -2.72
CA SER A 126 -8.69 -2.99 -2.45
C SER A 126 -9.49 -1.74 -2.08
N LEU A 127 -8.86 -0.57 -1.93
CA LEU A 127 -9.58 0.70 -1.78
C LEU A 127 -10.18 1.07 -3.14
N SER A 128 -11.27 0.37 -3.45
CA SER A 128 -11.99 0.21 -4.71
C SER A 128 -11.35 0.83 -5.96
N ALA A 129 -11.30 0.04 -7.03
CA ALA A 129 -11.15 0.54 -8.41
C ALA A 129 -12.10 1.72 -8.75
N ASN A 130 -13.07 2.05 -7.90
CA ASN A 130 -13.97 3.21 -8.03
C ASN A 130 -13.47 4.49 -7.31
N MET A 131 -12.59 4.41 -6.31
CA MET A 131 -11.98 5.57 -5.62
C MET A 131 -10.65 5.97 -6.29
N LEU A 132 -9.86 5.00 -6.76
CA LEU A 132 -8.51 5.18 -7.30
C LEU A 132 -8.41 5.95 -8.61
N HIS A 133 -9.45 5.97 -9.46
CA HIS A 133 -9.40 6.76 -10.70
C HIS A 133 -9.44 8.29 -10.47
N LYS A 134 -9.86 8.74 -9.29
CA LYS A 134 -10.08 10.17 -8.99
C LYS A 134 -9.00 10.80 -8.11
N TYR A 135 -8.27 9.99 -7.34
CA TYR A 135 -7.34 10.49 -6.31
C TYR A 135 -6.05 9.67 -6.25
N SER A 136 -4.96 10.35 -5.95
CA SER A 136 -3.68 9.76 -5.56
C SER A 136 -3.58 9.75 -4.04
N TYR A 137 -3.23 8.63 -3.41
CA TYR A 137 -3.14 8.59 -1.94
C TYR A 137 -2.03 7.67 -1.43
N VAL A 138 -1.61 7.91 -0.18
CA VAL A 138 -0.72 7.04 0.58
C VAL A 138 -1.08 7.11 2.07
N VAL A 139 -0.91 6.00 2.77
CA VAL A 139 -1.01 5.95 4.23
C VAL A 139 0.32 5.50 4.77
N LEU A 140 0.89 6.30 5.67
CA LEU A 140 2.15 6.06 6.35
C LEU A 140 1.87 5.81 7.82
N GLN A 141 2.50 4.79 8.39
CA GLN A 141 2.38 4.45 9.79
C GLN A 141 3.72 4.65 10.50
N ARG A 142 3.68 5.27 11.69
CA ARG A 142 4.84 5.54 12.54
C ARG A 142 5.10 4.35 13.47
N GLY A 143 6.37 4.08 13.74
CA GLY A 143 6.82 3.00 14.61
C GLY A 143 7.05 1.70 13.88
N LYS A 144 7.85 0.82 14.48
CA LYS A 144 8.28 -0.45 13.87
C LYS A 144 7.09 -1.19 13.30
N ARG A 145 7.16 -1.47 11.99
CA ARG A 145 6.27 -2.40 11.30
C ARG A 145 6.19 -3.65 12.17
N GLN A 146 5.03 -3.90 12.78
CA GLN A 146 4.84 -5.16 13.46
C GLN A 146 5.02 -6.21 12.38
N ASN A 147 6.10 -7.00 12.49
CA ASN A 147 6.30 -8.13 11.60
C ASN A 147 4.95 -8.87 11.58
N PRO A 148 4.34 -9.18 10.43
CA PRO A 148 3.12 -9.97 10.44
C PRO A 148 3.33 -11.34 11.12
N ALA A 149 4.59 -11.77 11.33
CA ALA A 149 4.94 -12.88 12.20
C ALA A 149 4.68 -12.65 13.71
N HIS A 150 4.46 -11.41 14.16
CA HIS A 150 4.08 -11.03 15.53
C HIS A 150 2.60 -10.66 15.68
N LEU A 151 1.85 -10.60 14.58
CA LEU A 151 0.38 -10.72 14.61
C LEU A 151 -0.07 -12.17 14.86
N ASN A 152 0.89 -13.10 14.94
CA ASN A 152 0.75 -14.41 15.56
C ASN A 152 1.75 -14.52 16.74
N PRO A 153 1.33 -14.77 17.98
CA PRO A 153 2.24 -14.93 19.12
C PRO A 153 3.04 -16.25 19.12
N ALA A 154 3.23 -16.90 17.96
CA ALA A 154 3.91 -18.18 17.85
C ALA A 154 5.03 -18.11 16.80
N ASN A 155 6.26 -17.95 17.27
CA ASN A 155 7.53 -18.46 16.72
C ASN A 155 8.65 -17.41 16.69
N LYS A 156 9.45 -17.45 17.76
CA LYS A 156 10.86 -17.02 17.78
C LYS A 156 11.76 -18.12 17.19
N ALA A 157 13.01 -17.72 16.88
CA ALA A 157 14.22 -18.53 16.65
C ALA A 157 14.42 -19.01 15.19
N ASP A 158 15.60 -19.08 14.60
CA ASP A 158 16.98 -18.65 14.87
C ASP A 158 17.75 -18.89 13.54
N SER A 159 18.92 -18.27 13.43
CA SER A 159 19.92 -18.19 12.36
C SER A 159 20.45 -19.49 11.72
N SER A 160 20.99 -19.34 10.49
CA SER A 160 22.22 -19.94 9.89
C SER A 160 22.08 -20.48 8.43
N GLU A 161 23.05 -20.10 7.55
CA GLU A 161 23.31 -20.70 6.21
C GLU A 161 24.30 -21.89 6.33
N PRO A 162 24.47 -22.78 5.30
CA PRO A 162 25.44 -22.54 4.20
C PRO A 162 25.11 -23.16 2.79
N GLU A 163 25.81 -22.64 1.75
CA GLU A 163 26.43 -23.22 0.50
C GLU A 163 25.99 -24.59 -0.08
N SER A 164 26.13 -25.02 -1.35
CA SER A 164 26.55 -24.56 -2.70
C SER A 164 26.16 -25.67 -3.74
N ARG A 165 26.06 -25.35 -5.05
CA ARG A 165 26.39 -26.16 -6.26
C ARG A 165 25.61 -25.71 -7.52
N THR A 166 26.34 -25.72 -8.64
CA THR A 166 26.08 -25.23 -10.00
C THR A 166 25.35 -26.25 -10.87
N GLU A 167 24.40 -25.81 -11.71
CA GLU A 167 24.00 -26.55 -12.93
C GLU A 167 23.16 -25.65 -13.89
N ILE A 168 23.73 -25.44 -15.09
CA ILE A 168 23.18 -25.17 -16.44
C ILE A 168 21.95 -24.23 -16.54
N GLU A 169 22.16 -23.03 -17.09
CA GLU A 169 21.15 -21.97 -17.25
C GLU A 169 20.14 -22.26 -18.39
N PRO A 170 18.83 -22.41 -18.09
CA PRO A 170 17.75 -22.32 -19.07
C PRO A 170 17.43 -20.84 -19.38
N PRO A 171 16.73 -20.55 -20.49
CA PRO A 171 16.77 -19.26 -21.19
C PRO A 171 16.47 -18.08 -20.25
N THR A 172 17.45 -17.20 -20.17
CA THR A 172 17.50 -15.98 -19.37
C THR A 172 16.75 -14.86 -20.10
N HIS A 173 15.90 -14.14 -19.36
CA HIS A 173 15.03 -13.02 -19.76
C HIS A 173 13.58 -13.42 -20.06
N PHE A 174 12.81 -13.56 -18.98
CA PHE A 174 11.38 -13.29 -19.01
C PHE A 174 11.19 -11.77 -18.90
N ASP A 175 10.28 -11.19 -19.68
CA ASP A 175 9.84 -9.83 -19.41
C ASP A 175 9.10 -9.82 -18.07
N THR A 176 9.48 -8.88 -17.19
CA THR A 176 8.98 -8.80 -15.83
C THR A 176 8.43 -7.42 -15.51
N GLU A 177 7.43 -7.39 -14.64
CA GLU A 177 6.81 -6.15 -14.19
C GLU A 177 6.65 -6.12 -12.66
N PRO A 178 6.74 -4.94 -12.04
CA PRO A 178 6.64 -4.79 -10.59
C PRO A 178 5.21 -4.99 -10.10
N SER A 179 5.03 -5.81 -9.07
CA SER A 179 3.73 -6.12 -8.46
C SER A 179 3.80 -6.06 -6.95
N ARG A 180 2.76 -5.52 -6.31
CA ARG A 180 2.70 -5.43 -4.85
C ARG A 180 2.00 -6.65 -4.29
N LEU A 181 2.69 -7.40 -3.46
CA LEU A 181 2.09 -8.54 -2.78
C LEU A 181 1.01 -8.07 -1.80
N ILE A 182 -0.20 -8.56 -2.01
CA ILE A 182 -1.34 -8.31 -1.12
C ILE A 182 -1.54 -9.48 -0.16
N LEU A 183 -0.86 -10.61 -0.37
CA LEU A 183 -0.77 -11.74 0.56
C LEU A 183 0.68 -12.20 0.70
N THR A 184 0.99 -12.82 1.85
CA THR A 184 2.28 -13.48 2.04
C THR A 184 2.43 -14.62 1.02
N PRO A 185 3.58 -14.74 0.33
CA PRO A 185 3.82 -15.79 -0.65
C PRO A 185 3.61 -17.21 -0.10
N LEU A 186 2.84 -18.05 -0.82
CA LEU A 186 2.67 -19.46 -0.48
C LEU A 186 3.82 -20.26 -1.06
N LYS A 187 4.71 -20.72 -0.18
CA LYS A 187 5.89 -21.47 -0.57
C LYS A 187 5.54 -22.93 -0.79
N ARG A 188 5.73 -23.42 -2.02
CA ARG A 188 5.58 -24.83 -2.39
C ARG A 188 6.92 -25.41 -2.81
N THR A 189 6.96 -26.72 -2.96
CA THR A 189 8.12 -27.42 -3.51
C THR A 189 8.21 -27.06 -4.99
N GLY A 190 9.29 -26.36 -5.39
CA GLY A 190 9.53 -25.98 -6.78
C GLY A 190 8.81 -24.72 -7.31
N HIS A 191 7.84 -24.17 -6.58
CA HIS A 191 7.18 -22.91 -6.94
C HIS A 191 6.71 -22.09 -5.73
N VAL A 192 6.37 -20.85 -5.97
CA VAL A 192 5.81 -19.89 -5.01
C VAL A 192 4.57 -19.29 -5.64
N ILE A 193 3.47 -19.30 -4.91
CA ILE A 193 2.23 -18.66 -5.34
C ILE A 193 2.20 -17.27 -4.71
N LEU A 194 2.06 -16.26 -5.56
CA LEU A 194 1.99 -14.85 -5.21
C LEU A 194 0.58 -14.36 -5.52
N ASP A 195 -0.08 -13.77 -4.54
CA ASP A 195 -1.33 -13.04 -4.76
C ASP A 195 -1.01 -11.55 -4.55
N GLY A 196 -1.19 -10.74 -5.59
CA GLY A 196 -0.68 -9.38 -5.64
C GLY A 196 -1.51 -8.47 -6.53
N CYS A 197 -1.39 -7.17 -6.28
CA CYS A 197 -1.82 -6.14 -7.23
C CYS A 197 -0.84 -6.16 -8.39
N MET A 198 -1.33 -6.59 -9.55
CA MET A 198 -0.53 -6.75 -10.75
C MET A 198 -0.55 -5.47 -11.61
N PRO A 199 0.33 -5.36 -12.61
CA PRO A 199 0.40 -4.21 -13.52
C PRO A 199 -0.88 -4.01 -14.34
N SER A 200 -1.68 -5.06 -14.49
CA SER A 200 -3.04 -5.01 -15.04
C SER A 200 -4.02 -4.16 -14.21
N GLY A 201 -3.63 -3.76 -12.98
CA GLY A 201 -4.49 -3.06 -12.04
C GLY A 201 -5.46 -3.98 -11.28
N PHE A 202 -5.40 -5.29 -11.54
CA PHE A 202 -6.23 -6.28 -10.88
C PHE A 202 -5.45 -7.08 -9.82
N ILE A 203 -6.19 -7.63 -8.88
CA ILE A 203 -5.66 -8.64 -7.97
C ILE A 203 -5.59 -9.95 -8.75
N GLU A 204 -4.39 -10.46 -8.92
CA GLU A 204 -4.20 -11.75 -9.60
C GLU A 204 -3.30 -12.68 -8.79
N ARG A 205 -3.46 -13.96 -9.08
CA ARG A 205 -2.56 -15.01 -8.64
C ARG A 205 -1.49 -15.27 -9.70
N ARG A 206 -0.23 -15.09 -9.33
CA ARG A 206 0.94 -15.45 -10.14
C ARG A 206 1.71 -16.59 -9.50
N ILE A 207 2.28 -17.46 -10.33
CA ILE A 207 3.08 -18.60 -9.86
C ILE A 207 4.51 -18.40 -10.34
N ILE A 208 5.43 -18.19 -9.40
CA ILE A 208 6.87 -18.13 -9.67
C ILE A 208 7.46 -19.51 -9.42
N SER A 209 7.91 -20.19 -10.47
CA SER A 209 8.58 -21.50 -10.35
C SER A 209 10.08 -21.38 -10.59
N LYS A 210 10.84 -22.44 -10.27
CA LYS A 210 12.30 -22.50 -10.52
C LYS A 210 12.68 -22.25 -11.99
N ARG A 211 11.76 -22.48 -12.93
CA ARG A 211 11.97 -22.25 -14.37
C ARG A 211 12.11 -20.78 -14.73
N HIS A 212 11.57 -19.87 -13.90
CA HIS A 212 11.65 -18.42 -14.12
C HIS A 212 12.99 -17.82 -13.65
N GLY A 213 14.00 -18.67 -13.45
CA GLY A 213 15.31 -18.27 -12.96
C GLY A 213 15.47 -18.42 -11.44
N LYS A 214 16.71 -18.67 -11.03
CA LYS A 214 17.09 -18.90 -9.64
C LYS A 214 16.87 -17.66 -8.77
N GLU A 215 17.15 -16.48 -9.32
CA GLU A 215 17.03 -15.21 -8.62
C GLU A 215 15.57 -14.88 -8.30
N MET A 216 14.70 -14.79 -9.31
CA MET A 216 13.27 -14.54 -9.13
C MET A 216 12.61 -15.55 -8.19
N TYR A 217 12.95 -16.84 -8.31
CA TYR A 217 12.46 -17.88 -7.39
C TYR A 217 12.93 -17.65 -5.94
N ARG A 218 14.19 -17.28 -5.72
CA ARG A 218 14.73 -16.99 -4.38
C ARG A 218 14.09 -15.73 -3.79
N THR A 219 13.97 -14.68 -4.59
CA THR A 219 13.32 -13.41 -4.21
C THR A 219 11.87 -13.69 -3.81
N ALA A 220 11.06 -14.31 -4.67
CA ALA A 220 9.67 -14.67 -4.36
C ALA A 220 9.51 -15.53 -3.09
N ARG A 221 10.46 -16.43 -2.80
CA ARG A 221 10.45 -17.22 -1.55
C ARG A 221 10.82 -16.42 -0.31
N LYS A 222 11.60 -15.35 -0.46
CA LYS A 222 12.04 -14.48 0.64
C LYS A 222 11.09 -13.30 0.86
N SER A 223 10.29 -12.95 -0.16
CA SER A 223 9.31 -11.88 -0.07
C SER A 223 8.26 -12.14 1.00
N VAL A 224 7.75 -11.05 1.56
CA VAL A 224 6.67 -11.00 2.53
C VAL A 224 5.53 -10.13 1.98
N TRP A 225 4.41 -10.16 2.68
CA TRP A 225 3.28 -9.28 2.39
C TRP A 225 3.72 -7.81 2.26
N GLY A 226 3.17 -7.09 1.29
CA GLY A 226 3.50 -5.68 1.02
C GLY A 226 4.83 -5.44 0.29
N ASP A 227 5.62 -6.48 0.02
CA ASP A 227 6.82 -6.33 -0.81
C ASP A 227 6.44 -6.03 -2.26
N LEU A 228 7.30 -5.26 -2.92
CA LEU A 228 7.26 -5.07 -4.37
C LEU A 228 8.13 -6.16 -4.99
N VAL A 229 7.55 -6.96 -5.88
CA VAL A 229 8.20 -8.11 -6.49
C VAL A 229 8.08 -8.07 -8.01
N GLU A 230 9.12 -8.52 -8.70
CA GLU A 230 9.06 -8.70 -10.16
C GLU A 230 8.35 -10.01 -10.49
N VAL A 231 7.26 -9.90 -11.25
CA VAL A 231 6.51 -11.05 -11.76
C VAL A 231 6.63 -11.11 -13.28
N PRO A 232 6.71 -12.30 -13.90
CA PRO A 232 6.70 -12.43 -15.35
C PRO A 232 5.40 -11.87 -15.94
N VAL A 233 5.50 -11.18 -17.08
CA VAL A 233 4.34 -10.76 -17.89
C VAL A 233 3.54 -12.00 -18.29
N ALA A 234 2.21 -11.91 -18.27
CA ALA A 234 1.38 -13.04 -18.70
C ALA A 234 1.39 -13.09 -20.23
N ASP A 235 1.66 -14.26 -20.80
CA ASP A 235 1.44 -14.50 -22.23
C ASP A 235 -0.06 -14.40 -22.53
N GLU A 236 -0.47 -13.46 -23.39
CA GLU A 236 -1.87 -13.21 -23.76
C GLU A 236 -2.57 -14.42 -24.44
N LYS A 237 -1.81 -15.46 -24.84
CA LYS A 237 -2.27 -16.58 -25.69
C LYS A 237 -3.00 -17.73 -25.00
N LYS A 238 -3.38 -17.66 -23.71
CA LYS A 238 -4.07 -18.77 -23.01
C LYS A 238 -5.46 -18.46 -22.44
N ARG A 239 -6.07 -17.34 -22.83
CA ARG A 239 -7.44 -16.99 -22.38
C ARG A 239 -8.56 -17.49 -23.30
N GLU A 240 -8.23 -18.02 -24.47
CA GLU A 240 -9.19 -18.58 -25.44
C GLU A 240 -8.88 -20.07 -25.67
N GLU A 241 -9.12 -20.93 -24.68
CA GLU A 241 -9.26 -22.38 -24.92
C GLU A 241 -9.93 -23.00 -23.69
N GLY A 242 -11.24 -23.15 -23.80
CA GLY A 242 -12.15 -23.67 -22.79
C GLY A 242 -13.55 -23.74 -23.39
N THR A 243 -13.65 -24.29 -24.59
CA THR A 243 -14.90 -24.72 -25.23
C THR A 243 -15.51 -25.83 -24.37
N ASP A 244 -16.79 -25.74 -24.05
CA ASP A 244 -17.61 -26.92 -23.77
C ASP A 244 -18.57 -27.06 -24.95
N ASP A 245 -18.10 -27.79 -25.95
CA ASP A 245 -18.94 -28.36 -27.00
C ASP A 245 -19.65 -29.58 -26.40
N GLY A 246 -20.96 -29.43 -26.16
CA GLY A 246 -21.89 -30.54 -26.01
C GLY A 246 -22.63 -30.78 -27.33
N GLU A 247 -21.96 -31.45 -28.26
CA GLU A 247 -22.49 -32.29 -29.36
C GLU A 247 -23.76 -33.05 -28.89
N SER A 248 -24.83 -33.19 -29.66
CA SER A 248 -25.03 -34.03 -30.85
C SER A 248 -26.53 -34.43 -30.81
N ASP A 249 -27.27 -34.84 -31.83
CA ASP A 249 -27.12 -34.97 -33.27
C ASP A 249 -28.52 -35.41 -33.78
N ASP A 250 -28.62 -35.42 -35.11
CA ASP A 250 -29.41 -36.36 -35.92
C ASP A 250 -30.90 -36.10 -36.22
N ASN A 251 -31.05 -35.69 -37.49
CA ASN A 251 -31.98 -36.14 -38.55
C ASN A 251 -33.12 -35.19 -38.96
#